data_AF-A0A9D1MB74-F1
#
_entry.id   AF-A0A9D1MB74-F1
#
_cell.length_a   1.000
_cell.length_b   1.000
_cell.length_c   1.000
_cell.angle_alpha   90.00
_cell.angle_beta   90.00
_cell.angle_gamma   90.00
#
_symmetry.space_group_name_H-M   'P 1'
#
loop_
_entity.id
_entity.type
_entity.pdbx_description
1 polymer ?
#
loop_
_entity_poly.entity_id
_entity_poly.type
_entity_poly.pdbx_seq_one_letter_code
_entity_poly.pdbx_strand_id
1 'polypeptide(L)' 'MMDTLFNEEQLLEAYGEEKYNVGKIEGRSEGLREGRSEGIVETVKNIMKALGLTAEKALSLSGVPEREWKNYLPQLV' A
#
# COMPACT_ATOMS: atom_id res chain seq x y z
N MET A 1 28.14 -33.73 -25.37
CA MET A 1 28.85 -33.44 -24.10
C MET A 1 28.14 -32.23 -23.53
N MET A 2 27.69 -32.32 -22.28
CA MET A 2 26.57 -31.59 -21.68
C MET A 2 26.31 -30.15 -22.17
N ASP A 3 25.06 -29.91 -22.59
CA ASP A 3 24.53 -28.67 -23.19
C ASP A 3 24.18 -27.62 -22.11
N THR A 4 25.09 -27.35 -21.16
CA THR A 4 24.75 -26.70 -19.88
C THR A 4 25.52 -25.44 -19.56
N LEU A 5 25.66 -24.50 -20.50
CA LEU A 5 26.12 -23.16 -20.16
C LEU A 5 25.17 -22.13 -20.76
N PHE A 6 24.17 -21.72 -19.98
CA PHE A 6 23.64 -20.36 -20.10
C PHE A 6 24.85 -19.42 -20.12
N ASN A 7 24.95 -18.56 -21.13
CA ASN A 7 26.05 -17.61 -21.16
C ASN A 7 25.88 -16.63 -19.97
N GLU A 8 26.99 -16.16 -19.40
CA GLU A 8 26.96 -15.31 -18.19
C GLU A 8 26.13 -14.02 -18.41
N GLU A 9 26.08 -13.55 -19.65
CA GLU A 9 25.33 -12.36 -20.08
C GLU A 9 23.82 -12.57 -19.97
N GLN A 10 23.29 -13.71 -20.43
CA GLN A 10 21.89 -14.11 -20.35
C GLN A 10 21.45 -14.28 -18.90
N LEU A 11 22.34 -14.79 -18.04
CA LEU A 11 22.04 -14.97 -16.62
C LEU A 11 21.96 -13.61 -15.91
N LEU A 12 22.85 -12.68 -16.24
CA LEU A 12 22.83 -11.32 -15.72
C LEU A 12 21.62 -10.53 -16.21
N GLU A 13 21.26 -10.66 -17.48
CA GLU A 13 20.09 -10.03 -18.09
C GLU A 13 18.79 -10.54 -17.44
N ALA A 14 18.63 -11.87 -17.33
CA ALA A 14 17.47 -12.47 -16.67
C ALA A 14 17.34 -12.03 -15.20
N TYR A 15 18.46 -11.94 -14.47
CA TYR A 15 18.45 -11.43 -13.10
C TYR A 15 18.07 -9.94 -13.03
N GLY A 16 18.55 -9.13 -13.97
CA GLY A 16 18.18 -7.71 -14.09
C GLY A 16 16.69 -7.52 -14.36
N GLU A 17 16.13 -8.29 -15.29
CA GLU A 17 14.70 -8.28 -15.60
C GLU A 17 13.86 -8.71 -14.39
N GLU A 18 14.28 -9.78 -13.69
CA GLU A 18 13.60 -10.24 -12.48
C GLU A 18 13.57 -9.14 -11.42
N LYS A 19 14.72 -8.51 -11.14
CA LYS A 19 14.80 -7.42 -10.15
C LYS A 19 13.96 -6.21 -10.54
N TYR A 20 13.96 -5.83 -11.81
CA TYR A 20 13.12 -4.75 -12.31
C TYR A 20 11.63 -5.07 -12.11
N ASN A 21 11.20 -6.29 -12.46
CA ASN A 21 9.82 -6.71 -12.32
C ASN A 21 9.37 -6.78 -10.86
N VAL A 22 10.22 -7.32 -9.98
CA VAL A 22 9.97 -7.33 -8.52
C VAL A 22 9.81 -5.89 -8.01
N GLY A 23 10.75 -5.00 -8.33
CA GLY A 23 10.67 -3.60 -7.88
C GLY A 23 9.41 -2.88 -8.38
N LYS A 24 8.99 -3.15 -9.62
CA LYS A 24 7.74 -2.59 -10.17
C LYS A 24 6.49 -3.11 -9.44
N ILE A 25 6.47 -4.40 -9.10
CA ILE A 25 5.36 -5.02 -8.36
C ILE A 25 5.30 -4.46 -6.93
N GLU A 26 6.44 -4.40 -6.24
CA GLU A 26 6.55 -3.89 -4.88
C GLU A 26 6.14 -2.42 -4.81
N GLY A 27 6.68 -1.56 -5.69
CA GLY A 27 6.34 -0.15 -5.73
C GLY A 27 4.86 0.10 -6.02
N ARG A 28 4.25 -0.68 -6.92
CA ARG A 28 2.80 -0.60 -7.16
C ARG A 28 1.98 -1.03 -5.95
N SER A 29 2.39 -2.10 -5.28
CA SER A 29 1.73 -2.61 -4.08
C SER A 29 1.80 -1.61 -2.93
N GLU A 30 2.96 -0.99 -2.74
CA GLU A 30 3.18 0.06 -1.74
C GLU A 30 2.35 1.30 -2.01
N GLY A 31 2.40 1.85 -3.24
CA GLY A 31 1.62 3.02 -3.60
C GLY A 31 0.11 2.82 -3.45
N LEU A 32 -0.41 1.62 -3.76
CA LEU A 32 -1.82 1.29 -3.52
C LEU A 32 -2.18 1.25 -2.04
N ARG A 33 -1.27 0.77 -1.19
CA ARG A 33 -1.47 0.67 0.26
C ARG A 33 -1.45 2.05 0.91
N GLU A 34 -0.46 2.87 0.56
CA GLU A 34 -0.31 4.23 1.05
C GLU A 34 -1.49 5.10 0.60
N GLY A 35 -1.80 5.13 -0.70
CA GLY A 35 -2.90 5.93 -1.23
C GLY A 35 -4.27 5.53 -0.64
N ARG A 36 -4.50 4.24 -0.38
CA ARG A 36 -5.71 3.80 0.33
C ARG A 36 -5.73 4.30 1.77
N SER A 37 -4.61 4.25 2.47
CA SER A 37 -4.52 4.74 3.85
C SER A 37 -4.76 6.25 3.93
N GLU A 38 -4.09 7.02 3.06
CA GLU A 38 -4.25 8.47 2.97
C GLU A 38 -5.70 8.86 2.64
N GLY A 39 -6.30 8.21 1.63
CA GLY A 39 -7.69 8.46 1.25
C GLY A 39 -8.69 8.17 2.36
N ILE A 40 -8.47 7.13 3.17
CA ILE A 40 -9.29 6.83 4.35
C ILE A 40 -9.14 7.94 5.39
N VAL A 41 -7.92 8.35 5.71
CA VAL A 41 -7.65 9.39 6.71
C VAL A 41 -8.28 10.72 6.29
N GLU A 42 -8.13 11.11 5.02
CA GLU A 42 -8.75 12.32 4.48
C GLU A 42 -10.28 12.26 4.54
N THR A 43 -10.86 11.14 4.13
CA THR A 43 -12.32 10.92 4.20
C THR A 43 -12.82 11.05 5.63
N VAL A 44 -12.16 10.43 6.60
CA VAL A 44 -12.56 10.48 8.01
C VAL A 44 -12.42 11.91 8.56
N LYS A 45 -11.32 12.62 8.26
CA LYS A 45 -11.15 14.04 8.65
C LYS A 45 -12.25 14.92 8.08
N ASN A 46 -12.64 14.68 6.84
CA ASN A 46 -13.75 15.40 6.21
C ASN A 46 -15.08 15.13 6.92
N ILE A 47 -15.36 13.88 7.29
CA ILE A 47 -16.55 13.52 8.09
C ILE A 47 -16.52 14.22 9.46
N MET A 48 -15.38 14.19 10.17
CA MET A 48 -15.21 14.85 11.47
C MET A 48 -15.52 16.35 11.36
N LYS A 49 -14.96 17.04 10.36
CA LYS A 49 -15.14 18.48 10.15
C LYS A 49 -16.57 18.83 9.75
N ALA A 50 -17.17 18.04 8.84
CA ALA A 50 -18.49 18.32 8.31
C ALA A 50 -19.60 18.09 9.35
N LEU A 51 -19.44 17.09 10.21
CA LEU A 51 -20.47 16.65 11.16
C LEU A 51 -20.14 16.95 12.63
N GLY A 52 -18.97 17.52 12.92
CA GLY A 52 -18.52 17.80 14.29
C GLY A 52 -18.31 16.52 15.12
N LEU A 53 -17.89 15.42 14.49
CA LEU A 53 -17.78 14.11 15.11
C LEU A 53 -16.36 13.81 15.61
N THR A 54 -16.25 12.91 16.59
CA THR A 54 -14.97 12.35 17.01
C THR A 54 -14.40 11.41 15.94
N ALA A 55 -13.10 11.11 16.03
CA ALA A 55 -12.42 10.22 15.10
C ALA A 55 -13.06 8.82 15.03
N GLU A 56 -13.44 8.24 16.17
CA GLU A 56 -14.09 6.93 16.26
C GLU A 56 -15.45 6.93 15.59
N LYS A 57 -16.25 7.99 15.83
CA LYS A 57 -17.57 8.07 15.22
C LYS A 57 -17.47 8.29 13.72
N ALA A 58 -16.51 9.10 13.26
CA ALA A 58 -16.25 9.29 11.84
C ALA A 58 -15.72 8.01 11.16
N LEU A 59 -14.85 7.23 11.83
CA LEU A 59 -14.38 5.92 11.36
C LEU A 59 -15.52 4.90 11.23
N SER A 60 -16.50 4.92 12.14
CA SER A 60 -17.69 4.08 12.03
C SER A 60 -18.53 4.38 10.79
N LEU A 61 -18.49 5.63 10.31
CA LEU A 61 -19.21 6.09 9.13
C LEU A 61 -18.42 5.92 7.83
N SER A 62 -17.09 5.79 7.89
CA SER A 62 -16.24 5.61 6.70
C SER A 62 -16.30 4.18 6.13
N GLY A 63 -16.93 3.25 6.84
CA GLY A 63 -17.02 1.83 6.43
C GLY A 63 -15.75 1.03 6.70
N VAL A 64 -14.76 1.60 7.40
CA VAL A 64 -13.55 0.89 7.80
C VAL A 64 -13.89 -0.09 8.94
N PRO A 65 -13.51 -1.37 8.84
CA PRO A 65 -13.73 -2.34 9.92
C PRO A 65 -13.05 -1.93 11.23
N GLU A 66 -13.73 -2.09 12.37
CA GLU A 66 -13.22 -1.69 13.70
C GLU A 66 -11.83 -2.24 14.02
N ARG A 67 -11.53 -3.49 13.61
CA ARG A 67 -10.22 -4.13 13.81
C ARG A 67 -9.06 -3.36 13.16
N GLU A 68 -9.34 -2.51 12.18
CA GLU A 68 -8.37 -1.72 11.42
C GLU A 68 -8.24 -0.29 11.97
N TRP A 69 -9.13 0.16 12.86
CA TRP A 69 -9.13 1.54 13.37
C TRP A 69 -7.83 1.93 14.05
N LYS A 70 -7.18 0.99 14.74
CA LYS A 70 -5.86 1.21 15.36
C LYS A 70 -4.79 1.70 14.39
N ASN A 71 -4.94 1.41 13.10
CA ASN A 71 -3.99 1.85 12.06
C ASN A 71 -4.23 3.32 11.65
N TYR A 72 -5.44 3.84 11.89
CA TYR A 72 -5.87 5.16 11.42
C TYR A 72 -5.99 6.19 12.55
N LEU A 73 -6.42 5.77 13.75
CA LEU A 73 -6.61 6.65 14.91
C LEU A 73 -5.41 7.57 15.21
N PRO A 74 -4.14 7.11 15.18
CA PRO A 74 -2.99 7.98 15.43
C PRO A 74 -2.82 9.14 14.43
N GLN A 75 -3.46 9.04 13.26
CA GLN A 75 -3.38 10.03 12.18
C GLN A 75 -4.57 11.01 12.18
N LEU A 76 -5.55 10.80 13.08
CA LEU A 76 -6.84 11.49 13.15
C LEU A 76 -6.98 12.40 14.38
N VAL A 77 -5.96 12.44 15.24
CA VAL A 77 -5.84 13.35 16.39
C VAL A 77 -5.35 14.73 15.99
#